data_AF-A0A399XG71-F1
#
_entry.id   AF-A0A399XG71-F1
#
_cell.length_a   1.000
_cell.length_b   1.000
_cell.length_c   1.000
_cell.angle_alpha   90.00
_cell.angle_beta   90.00
_cell.angle_gamma   90.00
#
_symmetry.space_group_name_H-M   'P 1'
#
loop_
_entity.id
_entity.type
_entity.pdbx_description
1 polymer ?
#
loop_
_entity_poly.entity_id
_entity_poly.type
_entity_poly.pdbx_seq_one_letter_code
_entity_poly.pdbx_strand_id
1 'polypeptide(L)'
;MAQRRTVRVVAAALVLLGGTVLTSGELAAQDDQQDFGQQVFEYTGAAQTFTVPTDVCAVNITADGAQGGNVSPDGGGGLGASAAVTIAVTPGESLQVNVGGRGGDGGSDPPGAGGFNGGGSGGTGADGNGPNFGGAGGGGSSDVRQGGTLLDARVVVGAGGGGATGNDIDGGNGGGSDGQPGSGFAPGAGGTQSAGGAAGGGDATPGSFGIGGAGGSADPAAGYGGGGGGGGYYGGGGGNGADLGPLGAGAGGGGSSYTPGGSGLTPGVRSGDGEVMITWTIEPGCDTTAPAPAPPASPAAAEPRFTG
;
A
#
# COMPACT_ATOMS: atom_id res chain seq x y z
N MET A 1 -4.03 -37.41 -8.16
CA MET A 1 -5.39 -37.99 -8.23
C MET A 1 -6.38 -36.85 -8.40
N ALA A 2 -6.69 -36.49 -9.64
CA ALA A 2 -7.71 -35.49 -9.96
C ALA A 2 -9.01 -36.23 -10.29
N GLN A 3 -10.07 -35.94 -9.55
CA GLN A 3 -11.33 -36.67 -9.61
C GLN A 3 -12.16 -36.18 -10.80
N ARG A 4 -12.18 -36.99 -11.87
CA ARG A 4 -13.06 -36.77 -13.04
C ARG A 4 -14.52 -36.96 -12.63
N ARG A 5 -15.32 -35.89 -12.60
CA ARG A 5 -16.79 -36.00 -12.55
C ARG A 5 -17.32 -36.10 -13.98
N THR A 6 -17.67 -37.32 -14.39
CA THR A 6 -18.44 -37.59 -15.61
C THR A 6 -19.89 -37.13 -15.45
N VAL A 7 -20.31 -36.13 -16.23
CA VAL A 7 -21.73 -35.78 -16.41
C VAL A 7 -22.30 -36.73 -17.48
N ARG A 8 -23.22 -37.62 -17.08
CA ARG A 8 -23.96 -38.49 -18.02
C ARG A 8 -25.27 -37.81 -18.40
N VAL A 9 -25.38 -37.35 -19.64
CA VAL A 9 -26.67 -36.95 -20.21
C VAL A 9 -27.32 -38.22 -20.80
N VAL A 10 -28.41 -38.68 -20.19
CA VAL A 10 -29.23 -39.77 -20.72
C VAL A 10 -30.30 -39.15 -21.62
N ALA A 11 -30.12 -39.24 -22.93
CA ALA A 11 -31.17 -38.97 -23.90
C ALA A 11 -31.92 -40.28 -24.20
N ALA A 12 -33.17 -40.37 -23.75
CA ALA A 12 -34.09 -41.42 -24.15
C ALA A 12 -34.83 -40.99 -25.42
N ALA A 13 -34.60 -41.69 -26.54
CA ALA A 13 -35.46 -41.59 -27.71
C ALA A 13 -35.52 -42.94 -28.46
N LEU A 14 -36.75 -43.28 -28.84
CA LEU A 14 -37.28 -44.51 -29.39
C LEU A 14 -36.59 -44.96 -30.70
N VAL A 15 -36.38 -46.28 -30.84
CA VAL A 15 -35.83 -46.92 -32.06
C VAL A 15 -36.95 -47.12 -33.10
N LEU A 16 -36.73 -46.59 -34.31
CA LEU A 16 -37.30 -47.11 -35.56
C LEU A 16 -36.16 -47.24 -36.59
N LEU A 17 -36.22 -48.32 -37.38
CA LEU A 17 -35.18 -48.91 -38.20
C LEU A 17 -34.71 -47.99 -39.35
N GLY A 18 -33.42 -48.05 -39.69
CA GLY A 18 -32.90 -47.59 -40.98
C GLY A 18 -31.49 -47.01 -40.91
N GLY A 19 -30.50 -47.74 -41.43
CA GLY A 19 -29.09 -47.37 -41.34
C GLY A 19 -28.74 -46.06 -42.04
N THR A 20 -27.92 -45.25 -41.37
CA THR A 20 -26.89 -44.39 -41.94
C THR A 20 -25.79 -44.31 -40.89
N VAL A 21 -24.56 -44.71 -41.25
CA VAL A 21 -23.39 -44.42 -40.42
C VAL A 21 -23.08 -42.94 -40.63
N LEU A 22 -23.62 -42.09 -39.77
CA LEU A 22 -23.16 -40.72 -39.63
C LEU A 22 -21.82 -40.77 -38.89
N THR A 23 -20.73 -40.51 -39.60
CA THR A 23 -19.46 -40.18 -38.96
C THR A 23 -19.66 -38.87 -38.21
N SER A 24 -19.93 -38.95 -36.90
CA SER A 24 -19.86 -37.77 -36.05
C SER A 24 -18.40 -37.36 -35.98
N GLY A 25 -18.03 -36.37 -36.80
CA GLY A 25 -16.85 -35.58 -36.53
C GLY A 25 -17.03 -34.99 -35.14
N GLU A 26 -16.17 -35.40 -34.22
CA GLU A 26 -16.09 -34.79 -32.91
C GLU A 26 -15.58 -33.37 -33.15
N LEU A 27 -16.50 -32.42 -33.28
CA LEU A 27 -16.20 -31.01 -33.10
C LEU A 27 -15.68 -30.90 -31.68
N ALA A 28 -14.35 -30.96 -31.53
CA ALA A 28 -13.69 -30.51 -30.33
C ALA A 28 -14.09 -29.04 -30.16
N ALA A 29 -15.06 -28.79 -29.29
CA ALA A 29 -15.21 -27.47 -28.71
C ALA A 29 -13.86 -27.19 -28.02
N GLN A 30 -13.05 -26.31 -28.62
CA GLN A 30 -11.95 -25.68 -27.90
C GLN A 30 -12.60 -24.91 -26.77
N ASP A 31 -12.60 -25.53 -25.59
CA ASP A 31 -12.81 -24.82 -24.34
C ASP A 31 -11.63 -23.87 -24.23
N ASP A 32 -11.86 -22.59 -24.54
CA ASP A 32 -10.89 -21.51 -24.39
C ASP A 32 -10.67 -21.25 -22.89
N GLN A 33 -10.14 -22.26 -22.20
CA GLN A 33 -9.68 -22.17 -20.81
C GLN A 33 -8.41 -21.33 -20.85
N GLN A 34 -8.60 -20.02 -20.85
CA GLN A 34 -7.59 -19.03 -20.55
C GLN A 34 -6.91 -19.45 -19.23
N ASP A 35 -5.66 -19.94 -19.32
CA ASP A 35 -4.90 -20.32 -18.14
C ASP A 35 -4.61 -19.05 -17.35
N PHE A 36 -4.83 -19.08 -16.04
CA PHE A 36 -4.67 -17.91 -15.18
C PHE A 36 -3.74 -18.23 -14.03
N GLY A 37 -2.93 -17.25 -13.64
CA GLY A 37 -2.01 -17.36 -12.53
C GLY A 37 -2.22 -16.26 -11.49
N GLN A 38 -1.75 -16.52 -10.28
CA GLN A 38 -1.75 -15.59 -9.17
C GLN A 38 -0.49 -15.79 -8.33
N GLN A 39 0.08 -14.68 -7.85
CA GLN A 39 1.13 -14.67 -6.85
C GLN A 39 0.84 -13.60 -5.80
N VAL A 40 0.93 -13.98 -4.53
CA VAL A 40 0.80 -13.09 -3.37
C VAL A 40 2.18 -12.88 -2.76
N PHE A 41 2.51 -11.62 -2.50
CA PHE A 41 3.73 -11.18 -1.85
C PHE A 41 3.38 -10.64 -0.47
N GLU A 42 3.88 -11.33 0.55
CA GLU A 42 3.78 -10.94 1.95
C GLU A 42 4.99 -10.07 2.33
N TYR A 43 4.87 -9.37 3.46
CA TYR A 43 5.98 -8.58 4.00
C TYR A 43 7.18 -9.44 4.41
N THR A 44 8.38 -9.02 3.98
CA THR A 44 9.65 -9.70 4.28
C THR A 44 10.72 -8.79 4.87
N GLY A 45 10.45 -7.48 5.00
CA GLY A 45 11.46 -6.48 5.38
C GLY A 45 12.40 -6.05 4.24
N ALA A 46 12.22 -6.58 3.03
CA ALA A 46 13.05 -6.27 1.87
C ALA A 46 12.24 -6.26 0.56
N ALA A 47 12.86 -5.73 -0.50
CA ALA A 47 12.29 -5.79 -1.85
C ALA A 47 12.26 -7.24 -2.37
N GLN A 48 11.20 -7.58 -3.09
CA GLN A 48 10.97 -8.86 -3.75
C GLN A 48 10.88 -8.66 -5.27
N THR A 49 10.81 -9.76 -6.02
CA THR A 49 10.78 -9.70 -7.48
C THR A 49 9.71 -10.64 -8.03
N PHE A 50 8.92 -10.11 -8.95
CA PHE A 50 8.03 -10.88 -9.81
C PHE A 50 8.65 -10.97 -11.21
N THR A 51 8.80 -12.18 -11.74
CA THR A 51 9.19 -12.38 -13.15
C THR A 51 7.94 -12.70 -13.95
N VAL A 52 7.67 -11.89 -14.97
CA VAL A 52 6.49 -12.05 -15.82
C VAL A 52 6.59 -13.40 -16.57
N PRO A 53 5.60 -14.29 -16.45
CA PRO A 53 5.62 -15.57 -17.16
C PRO A 53 5.66 -15.42 -18.68
N THR A 54 6.00 -16.49 -19.37
CA THR A 54 5.86 -16.56 -20.82
C THR A 54 4.40 -16.39 -21.22
N ASP A 55 4.16 -15.81 -22.40
CA ASP A 55 2.80 -15.59 -22.94
C ASP A 55 1.93 -14.70 -22.03
N VAL A 56 2.53 -13.79 -21.24
CA VAL A 56 1.82 -12.78 -20.43
C VAL A 56 2.25 -11.37 -20.85
N CYS A 57 1.28 -10.55 -21.23
CA CYS A 57 1.47 -9.18 -21.71
C CYS A 57 0.69 -8.13 -20.90
N ALA A 58 -0.14 -8.58 -19.96
CA ALA A 58 -0.77 -7.71 -18.97
C ALA A 58 -0.87 -8.43 -17.63
N VAL A 59 -0.76 -7.66 -16.54
CA VAL A 59 -0.99 -8.15 -15.18
C VAL A 59 -1.93 -7.20 -14.44
N ASN A 60 -2.77 -7.76 -13.57
CA ASN A 60 -3.54 -7.00 -12.60
C ASN A 60 -2.79 -7.03 -11.27
N ILE A 61 -2.63 -5.85 -10.67
CA ILE A 61 -1.91 -5.70 -9.41
C ILE A 61 -2.86 -5.05 -8.40
N THR A 62 -2.96 -5.64 -7.22
CA THR A 62 -3.51 -5.00 -6.02
C THR A 62 -2.38 -4.79 -5.03
N ALA A 63 -2.18 -3.56 -4.56
CA ALA A 63 -1.22 -3.20 -3.54
C ALA A 63 -1.95 -2.63 -2.33
N ASP A 64 -1.85 -3.33 -1.20
CA ASP A 64 -2.40 -2.93 0.08
C ASP A 64 -1.28 -2.40 0.98
N GLY A 65 -1.33 -1.12 1.32
CA GLY A 65 -0.37 -0.51 2.25
C GLY A 65 -0.55 -1.01 3.68
N ALA A 66 0.48 -0.85 4.51
CA ALA A 66 0.46 -1.33 5.88
C ALA A 66 -0.24 -0.35 6.85
N GLN A 67 -0.75 -0.88 7.95
CA GLN A 67 -1.27 -0.04 9.03
C GLN A 67 -0.16 0.68 9.81
N GLY A 68 -0.51 1.79 10.44
CA GLY A 68 0.29 2.42 11.50
C GLY A 68 0.36 1.57 12.77
N GLY A 69 1.32 1.92 13.63
CA GLY A 69 1.42 1.37 14.97
C GLY A 69 0.36 1.95 15.90
N ASN A 70 0.03 1.17 16.93
CA ASN A 70 -0.94 1.51 17.97
C ASN A 70 -0.23 2.09 19.20
N VAL A 71 -0.99 2.71 20.10
CA VAL A 71 -0.55 3.03 21.46
C VAL A 71 -1.53 2.38 22.43
N SER A 72 -1.09 1.38 23.18
CA SER A 72 -1.95 0.63 24.11
C SER A 72 -2.22 1.42 25.39
N PRO A 73 -3.45 1.42 25.94
CA PRO A 73 -4.63 0.67 25.49
C PRO A 73 -5.53 1.36 24.44
N ASP A 74 -5.25 2.61 24.10
CA ASP A 74 -6.31 3.55 23.71
C ASP A 74 -6.25 4.02 22.23
N GLY A 75 -5.07 4.12 21.61
CA GLY A 75 -4.93 4.68 20.25
C GLY A 75 -4.68 3.63 19.14
N GLY A 76 -5.47 3.68 18.07
CA GLY A 76 -5.32 2.84 16.88
C GLY A 76 -4.49 3.50 15.78
N GLY A 77 -3.51 2.77 15.25
CA GLY A 77 -2.82 3.18 14.04
C GLY A 77 -3.79 3.21 12.85
N GLY A 78 -3.61 4.19 11.96
CA GLY A 78 -4.42 4.29 10.75
C GLY A 78 -4.26 3.06 9.87
N LEU A 79 -5.36 2.59 9.26
CA LEU A 79 -5.34 1.47 8.32
C LEU A 79 -4.68 1.88 7.00
N GLY A 80 -4.02 0.94 6.33
CA GLY A 80 -3.48 1.16 4.99
C GLY A 80 -4.55 1.16 3.90
N ALA A 81 -4.27 1.78 2.76
CA ALA A 81 -5.13 1.83 1.59
C ALA A 81 -4.79 0.75 0.56
N SER A 82 -5.79 0.40 -0.25
CA SER A 82 -5.65 -0.50 -1.40
C SER A 82 -5.61 0.30 -2.70
N ALA A 83 -4.73 -0.08 -3.61
CA ALA A 83 -4.65 0.45 -4.96
C ALA A 83 -4.60 -0.70 -5.97
N ALA A 84 -5.48 -0.67 -6.97
CA ALA A 84 -5.59 -1.71 -8.00
C ALA A 84 -5.43 -1.14 -9.41
N VAL A 85 -4.60 -1.78 -10.23
CA VAL A 85 -4.37 -1.38 -11.62
C VAL A 85 -4.03 -2.58 -12.52
N THR A 86 -4.37 -2.45 -13.80
CA THR A 86 -3.85 -3.33 -14.87
C THR A 86 -2.73 -2.61 -15.60
N ILE A 87 -1.56 -3.24 -15.72
CA ILE A 87 -0.43 -2.70 -16.49
C ILE A 87 -0.08 -3.64 -17.65
N ALA A 88 0.43 -3.04 -18.72
CA ALA A 88 1.08 -3.80 -19.79
C ALA A 88 2.46 -4.28 -19.29
N VAL A 89 2.84 -5.48 -19.71
CA VAL A 89 4.13 -6.09 -19.38
C VAL A 89 4.74 -6.81 -20.59
N THR A 90 6.04 -7.11 -20.50
CA THR A 90 6.74 -7.96 -21.47
C THR A 90 7.04 -9.33 -20.83
N PRO A 91 6.78 -10.45 -21.53
CA PRO A 91 7.18 -11.77 -21.05
C PRO A 91 8.66 -11.82 -20.63
N GLY A 92 8.92 -12.32 -19.43
CA GLY A 92 10.27 -12.45 -18.86
C GLY A 92 10.84 -11.16 -18.22
N GLU A 93 10.15 -10.02 -18.28
CA GLU A 93 10.60 -8.84 -17.55
C GLU A 93 10.46 -9.02 -16.03
N SER A 94 11.22 -8.22 -15.28
CA SER A 94 11.21 -8.24 -13.81
C SER A 94 10.55 -7.01 -13.26
N LEU A 95 9.52 -7.20 -12.42
CA LEU A 95 8.90 -6.16 -11.63
C LEU A 95 9.44 -6.21 -10.20
N GLN A 96 9.85 -5.07 -9.65
CA GLN A 96 10.20 -4.97 -8.24
C GLN A 96 8.93 -4.83 -7.41
N VAL A 97 8.81 -5.61 -6.35
CA VAL A 97 7.68 -5.62 -5.43
C VAL A 97 8.16 -5.20 -4.05
N ASN A 98 7.60 -4.12 -3.52
CA ASN A 98 7.86 -3.63 -2.17
C ASN A 98 6.56 -3.77 -1.36
N VAL A 99 6.58 -4.57 -0.29
CA VAL A 99 5.41 -4.76 0.57
C VAL A 99 5.62 -3.94 1.85
N GLY A 100 4.67 -3.07 2.19
CA GLY A 100 4.76 -2.20 3.36
C GLY A 100 4.84 -2.99 4.66
N GLY A 101 5.72 -2.57 5.57
CA GLY A 101 5.73 -3.08 6.94
C GLY A 101 4.82 -2.25 7.85
N ARG A 102 4.15 -2.89 8.80
CA ARG A 102 3.38 -2.21 9.85
C ARG A 102 4.29 -1.28 10.68
N GLY A 103 3.75 -0.13 11.08
CA GLY A 103 4.41 0.77 12.01
C GLY A 103 4.60 0.16 13.41
N GLY A 104 5.72 0.43 14.06
CA GLY A 104 5.98 0.00 15.42
C GLY A 104 5.03 0.67 16.41
N ASP A 105 4.56 -0.08 17.41
CA ASP A 105 3.70 0.44 18.47
C ASP A 105 4.46 1.47 19.32
N GLY A 106 3.73 2.48 19.80
CA GLY A 106 4.26 3.47 20.72
C GLY A 106 4.39 2.92 22.14
N GLY A 107 5.39 3.39 22.89
CA GLY A 107 5.72 2.89 24.22
C GLY A 107 6.81 3.70 24.92
N SER A 108 7.30 3.18 26.05
CA SER A 108 8.17 3.88 27.00
C SER A 108 9.66 3.89 26.63
N ASP A 109 9.98 4.14 25.35
CA ASP A 109 11.34 4.16 24.76
C ASP A 109 11.84 2.79 24.21
N PRO A 110 12.26 2.68 22.93
CA PRO A 110 12.17 3.70 21.88
C PRO A 110 10.73 3.98 21.43
N PRO A 111 10.45 5.14 20.81
CA PRO A 111 9.18 5.37 20.14
C PRO A 111 8.99 4.38 19.00
N GLY A 112 7.75 4.27 18.51
CA GLY A 112 7.40 3.35 17.44
C GLY A 112 8.22 3.62 16.18
N ALA A 113 8.97 2.62 15.72
CA ALA A 113 9.71 2.71 14.47
C ALA A 113 8.76 2.85 13.27
N GLY A 114 9.17 3.59 12.24
CA GLY A 114 8.43 3.66 10.99
C GLY A 114 8.40 2.30 10.27
N GLY A 115 7.27 2.01 9.64
CA GLY A 115 7.06 0.82 8.83
C GLY A 115 7.96 0.81 7.58
N PHE A 116 8.41 -0.38 7.17
CA PHE A 116 9.24 -0.56 5.98
C PHE A 116 8.55 0.00 4.74
N ASN A 117 9.35 0.60 3.84
CA ASN A 117 8.90 1.31 2.63
C ASN A 117 8.17 2.63 2.92
N GLY A 118 8.74 3.42 3.83
CA GLY A 118 8.48 4.85 3.90
C GLY A 118 7.59 5.32 5.06
N GLY A 119 7.30 4.51 6.07
CA GLY A 119 6.64 4.98 7.28
C GLY A 119 7.55 5.89 8.12
N GLY A 120 7.02 6.97 8.68
CA GLY A 120 7.72 7.84 9.62
C GLY A 120 7.77 7.25 11.03
N SER A 121 8.84 7.52 11.79
CA SER A 121 8.92 7.14 13.20
C SER A 121 7.99 8.01 14.06
N GLY A 122 7.49 7.46 15.17
CA GLY A 122 6.86 8.25 16.21
C GLY A 122 7.89 9.12 16.97
N GLY A 123 7.39 10.13 17.68
CA GLY A 123 8.20 11.01 18.53
C GLY A 123 8.43 10.42 19.91
N THR A 124 9.53 10.82 20.56
CA THR A 124 9.86 10.38 21.92
C THR A 124 8.89 10.99 22.93
N GLY A 125 8.46 10.20 23.92
CA GLY A 125 7.72 10.71 25.08
C GLY A 125 8.66 11.31 26.14
N ALA A 126 8.09 12.01 27.11
CA ALA A 126 8.80 12.53 28.29
C ALA A 126 9.31 11.40 29.20
N ASP A 127 10.35 11.66 30.01
CA ASP A 127 11.01 10.73 30.94
C ASP A 127 10.61 10.94 32.43
N GLY A 128 9.77 11.93 32.72
CA GLY A 128 9.45 12.38 34.08
C GLY A 128 8.13 11.86 34.67
N ASN A 129 8.22 10.84 35.55
CA ASN A 129 7.22 10.45 36.57
C ASN A 129 5.77 10.11 36.16
N GLY A 130 5.44 10.05 34.85
CA GLY A 130 4.17 9.53 34.32
C GLY A 130 4.38 8.30 33.42
N PRO A 131 3.33 7.67 32.86
CA PRO A 131 3.53 6.62 31.87
C PRO A 131 4.07 7.27 30.57
N ASN A 132 5.35 7.03 30.29
CA ASN A 132 6.05 7.53 29.12
C ASN A 132 5.49 6.85 27.88
N PHE A 133 4.82 7.59 27.00
CA PHE A 133 4.27 7.03 25.76
C PHE A 133 4.86 7.81 24.58
N GLY A 134 5.94 7.28 24.02
CA GLY A 134 6.37 7.67 22.68
C GLY A 134 5.25 7.40 21.67
N GLY A 135 5.17 8.24 20.65
CA GLY A 135 4.21 8.05 19.57
C GLY A 135 4.50 6.77 18.80
N ALA A 136 3.48 6.23 18.14
CA ALA A 136 3.65 5.08 17.27
C ALA A 136 4.19 5.51 15.88
N GLY A 137 4.82 4.57 15.18
CA GLY A 137 5.30 4.79 13.81
C GLY A 137 4.17 4.67 12.79
N GLY A 138 4.31 5.37 11.67
CA GLY A 138 3.44 5.20 10.51
C GLY A 138 3.73 3.90 9.76
N GLY A 139 2.71 3.33 9.12
CA GLY A 139 2.84 2.17 8.24
C GLY A 139 3.49 2.55 6.92
N GLY A 140 4.23 1.62 6.33
CA GLY A 140 4.83 1.83 5.01
C GLY A 140 3.88 1.50 3.86
N SER A 141 4.19 2.03 2.67
CA SER A 141 3.41 1.75 1.47
C SER A 141 3.74 0.38 0.87
N SER A 142 2.81 -0.20 0.14
CA SER A 142 3.08 -1.31 -0.79
C SER A 142 3.10 -0.77 -2.21
N ASP A 143 4.11 -1.10 -3.00
CA ASP A 143 4.26 -0.62 -4.38
C ASP A 143 4.89 -1.66 -5.31
N VAL A 144 4.58 -1.53 -6.60
CA VAL A 144 5.26 -2.25 -7.68
C VAL A 144 5.96 -1.26 -8.59
N ARG A 145 7.17 -1.61 -9.03
CA ARG A 145 8.00 -0.78 -9.92
C ARG A 145 8.33 -1.53 -11.21
N GLN A 146 8.24 -0.81 -12.32
CA GLN A 146 8.52 -1.31 -13.67
C GLN A 146 9.58 -0.42 -14.34
N GLY A 147 10.53 -1.02 -15.06
CA GLY A 147 11.59 -0.29 -15.75
C GLY A 147 12.65 0.36 -14.85
N GLY A 148 12.62 0.09 -13.53
CA GLY A 148 13.58 0.64 -12.56
C GLY A 148 13.21 0.28 -11.12
N THR A 149 14.06 0.74 -10.17
CA THR A 149 13.88 0.49 -8.73
C THR A 149 13.75 1.77 -7.91
N LEU A 150 13.69 2.94 -8.56
CA LEU A 150 13.54 4.24 -7.91
C LEU A 150 12.05 4.59 -7.70
N LEU A 151 11.77 5.59 -6.87
CA LEU A 151 10.39 5.98 -6.53
C LEU A 151 9.57 6.49 -7.73
N ASP A 152 10.21 6.91 -8.81
CA ASP A 152 9.55 7.34 -10.05
C ASP A 152 9.15 6.19 -10.96
N ALA A 153 9.72 4.99 -10.75
CA ALA A 153 9.34 3.76 -11.46
C ALA A 153 8.05 3.11 -10.92
N ARG A 154 7.42 3.70 -9.89
CA ARG A 154 6.22 3.17 -9.24
C ARG A 154 5.02 3.22 -10.18
N VAL A 155 4.43 2.06 -10.47
CA VAL A 155 3.24 1.92 -11.33
C VAL A 155 1.95 1.76 -10.53
N VAL A 156 2.05 1.40 -9.25
CA VAL A 156 0.95 1.38 -8.29
C VAL A 156 1.49 1.56 -6.88
N VAL A 157 0.76 2.28 -6.03
CA VAL A 157 1.10 2.49 -4.62
C VAL A 157 -0.16 2.39 -3.76
N GLY A 158 -0.21 1.41 -2.87
CA GLY A 158 -1.13 1.36 -1.73
C GLY A 158 -0.53 2.09 -0.53
N ALA A 159 -1.17 3.16 -0.08
CA ALA A 159 -0.63 4.01 0.99
C ALA A 159 -0.66 3.35 2.37
N GLY A 160 0.35 3.63 3.19
CA GLY A 160 0.34 3.29 4.61
C GLY A 160 -0.45 4.30 5.45
N GLY A 161 -0.97 3.84 6.59
CA GLY A 161 -1.63 4.70 7.58
C GLY A 161 -0.64 5.37 8.54
N GLY A 162 -1.06 6.46 9.17
CA GLY A 162 -0.29 7.15 10.21
C GLY A 162 -0.29 6.41 11.55
N GLY A 163 0.74 6.64 12.37
CA GLY A 163 0.86 6.12 13.73
C GLY A 163 -0.01 6.90 14.72
N ALA A 164 -0.51 6.18 15.72
CA ALA A 164 -1.28 6.75 16.83
C ALA A 164 -0.42 7.49 17.86
N THR A 165 -1.09 8.21 18.76
CA THR A 165 -0.55 8.66 20.04
C THR A 165 -1.53 8.33 21.17
N GLY A 166 -1.19 8.63 22.43
CA GLY A 166 -2.04 8.25 23.57
C GLY A 166 -3.32 9.10 23.70
N ASN A 167 -4.25 8.65 24.56
CA ASN A 167 -5.59 9.23 24.80
C ASN A 167 -6.61 9.07 23.66
N ASP A 168 -6.75 7.86 23.10
CA ASP A 168 -7.68 7.57 21.98
C ASP A 168 -7.41 8.42 20.72
N ILE A 169 -6.14 8.77 20.48
CA ILE A 169 -5.75 9.62 19.35
C ILE A 169 -5.23 8.73 18.21
N ASP A 170 -6.15 8.42 17.31
CA ASP A 170 -5.91 7.57 16.14
C ASP A 170 -5.10 8.26 15.03
N GLY A 171 -4.28 7.45 14.37
CA GLY A 171 -3.56 7.83 13.15
C GLY A 171 -4.48 7.94 11.94
N GLY A 172 -4.10 8.80 11.00
CA GLY A 172 -4.84 8.99 9.75
C GLY A 172 -4.73 7.77 8.84
N ASN A 173 -5.86 7.27 8.33
CA ASN A 173 -5.86 6.19 7.36
C ASN A 173 -5.08 6.56 6.08
N GLY A 174 -4.44 5.56 5.48
CA GLY A 174 -3.94 5.61 4.12
C GLY A 174 -5.07 6.02 3.17
N GLY A 175 -4.74 6.91 2.24
CA GLY A 175 -5.69 7.59 1.37
C GLY A 175 -5.92 6.93 0.03
N GLY A 176 -6.96 7.41 -0.66
CA GLY A 176 -7.11 7.25 -2.09
C GLY A 176 -6.17 8.23 -2.80
N SER A 177 -6.73 9.25 -3.45
CA SER A 177 -5.92 10.36 -3.98
C SER A 177 -5.20 11.13 -2.87
N ASP A 178 -5.84 11.27 -1.71
CA ASP A 178 -5.32 12.01 -0.58
C ASP A 178 -5.44 11.17 0.70
N GLY A 179 -4.37 11.16 1.48
CA GLY A 179 -4.30 10.60 2.81
C GLY A 179 -5.24 11.31 3.77
N GLN A 180 -5.63 10.62 4.83
CA GLN A 180 -6.40 11.25 5.90
C GLN A 180 -5.46 11.88 6.94
N PRO A 181 -5.80 13.04 7.50
CA PRO A 181 -5.06 13.59 8.63
C PRO A 181 -5.19 12.66 9.84
N GLY A 182 -4.20 12.71 10.74
CA GLY A 182 -4.34 12.15 12.08
C GLY A 182 -5.37 12.90 12.92
N SER A 183 -5.64 12.39 14.12
CA SER A 183 -6.48 13.07 15.11
C SER A 183 -5.64 13.74 16.21
N GLY A 184 -6.29 14.45 17.13
CA GLY A 184 -5.64 15.09 18.27
C GLY A 184 -5.40 16.59 18.08
N PHE A 185 -4.57 17.15 18.94
CA PHE A 185 -4.09 18.52 18.75
C PHE A 185 -3.08 18.52 17.60
N ALA A 186 -3.07 19.55 16.76
CA ALA A 186 -2.16 19.74 15.64
C ALA A 186 -1.65 18.42 14.99
N PRO A 187 -2.54 17.60 14.40
CA PRO A 187 -2.15 16.33 13.81
C PRO A 187 -1.36 16.52 12.52
N GLY A 188 -0.64 15.47 12.12
CA GLY A 188 -0.07 15.39 10.79
C GLY A 188 -1.17 15.35 9.73
N ALA A 189 -1.02 16.14 8.67
CA ALA A 189 -1.94 16.11 7.53
C ALA A 189 -1.67 14.88 6.64
N GLY A 190 -2.67 14.48 5.86
CA GLY A 190 -2.49 13.43 4.87
C GLY A 190 -1.63 13.88 3.67
N GLY A 191 -0.92 12.94 3.04
CA GLY A 191 -0.23 13.18 1.77
C GLY A 191 -1.22 13.37 0.62
N THR A 192 -0.86 14.12 -0.41
CA THR A 192 -1.69 14.36 -1.61
C THR A 192 -1.08 13.71 -2.85
N GLN A 193 -1.65 13.91 -4.02
CA GLN A 193 -1.02 13.52 -5.29
C GLN A 193 0.20 14.37 -5.70
N SER A 194 0.48 15.48 -5.01
CA SER A 194 1.49 16.45 -5.45
C SER A 194 2.43 16.95 -4.36
N ALA A 195 2.15 16.64 -3.10
CA ALA A 195 2.94 17.06 -1.96
C ALA A 195 2.70 16.12 -0.78
N GLY A 196 3.70 16.01 0.09
CA GLY A 196 3.56 15.35 1.37
C GLY A 196 2.68 16.13 2.34
N GLY A 197 2.15 15.42 3.34
CA GLY A 197 1.33 16.03 4.37
C GLY A 197 2.13 17.00 5.24
N ALA A 198 1.53 18.14 5.57
CA ALA A 198 2.11 19.09 6.52
C ALA A 198 2.28 18.46 7.92
N ALA A 199 3.34 18.86 8.63
CA ALA A 199 3.57 18.46 10.01
C ALA A 199 2.60 19.14 10.98
N GLY A 200 2.40 18.51 12.13
CA GLY A 200 1.67 19.07 13.27
C GLY A 200 2.33 20.28 13.95
N GLY A 201 3.61 20.55 13.66
CA GLY A 201 4.39 21.61 14.30
C GLY A 201 5.40 21.07 15.33
N GLY A 202 6.03 21.97 16.09
CA GLY A 202 7.17 21.60 16.95
C GLY A 202 8.35 21.10 16.13
N ASP A 203 8.96 19.99 16.55
CA ASP A 203 10.01 19.27 15.84
C ASP A 203 9.47 18.15 14.91
N ALA A 204 8.15 18.00 14.80
CA ALA A 204 7.55 17.08 13.83
C ALA A 204 7.89 17.49 12.39
N THR A 205 7.97 16.52 11.49
CA THR A 205 8.39 16.76 10.10
C THR A 205 7.25 16.50 9.10
N PRO A 206 7.22 17.22 7.97
CA PRO A 206 6.25 16.96 6.91
C PRO A 206 6.59 15.66 6.19
N GLY A 207 5.59 15.05 5.55
CA GLY A 207 5.83 13.98 4.59
C GLY A 207 6.50 14.51 3.31
N SER A 208 6.99 13.59 2.49
CA SER A 208 7.59 13.88 1.18
C SER A 208 7.28 12.75 0.19
N PHE A 209 7.86 12.80 -1.01
CA PHE A 209 7.64 11.77 -2.02
C PHE A 209 8.15 10.41 -1.52
N GLY A 210 7.24 9.44 -1.39
CA GLY A 210 7.56 8.10 -0.89
C GLY A 210 7.71 7.95 0.62
N ILE A 211 7.81 9.05 1.40
CA ILE A 211 8.24 9.00 2.80
C ILE A 211 7.28 9.79 3.70
N GLY A 212 6.82 9.20 4.79
CA GLY A 212 6.05 9.83 5.84
C GLY A 212 6.94 10.63 6.81
N GLY A 213 6.37 11.67 7.41
CA GLY A 213 7.06 12.54 8.37
C GLY A 213 7.22 11.88 9.74
N ALA A 214 8.33 12.15 10.42
CA ALA A 214 8.52 11.79 11.83
C ALA A 214 7.62 12.63 12.75
N GLY A 215 7.05 11.98 13.78
CA GLY A 215 6.29 12.64 14.84
C GLY A 215 7.20 13.46 15.78
N GLY A 216 6.62 14.50 16.37
CA GLY A 216 7.36 15.41 17.26
C GLY A 216 7.60 14.84 18.64
N SER A 217 8.73 15.20 19.24
CA SER A 217 9.10 14.82 20.61
C SER A 217 8.28 15.60 21.62
N ALA A 218 7.91 14.96 22.73
CA ALA A 218 7.28 15.65 23.84
C ALA A 218 8.29 16.53 24.61
N ASP A 219 7.81 17.61 25.22
CA ASP A 219 8.56 18.31 26.26
C ASP A 219 8.80 17.36 27.47
N PRO A 220 10.01 17.34 28.08
CA PRO A 220 10.35 16.49 29.22
C PRO A 220 9.39 16.56 30.42
N ALA A 221 8.59 17.62 30.53
CA ALA A 221 7.62 17.79 31.60
C ALA A 221 6.15 17.60 31.15
N ALA A 222 5.84 17.28 29.88
CA ALA A 222 4.48 17.36 29.32
C ALA A 222 3.91 16.12 28.58
N GLY A 223 4.61 15.00 28.45
CA GLY A 223 3.95 13.71 28.15
C GLY A 223 4.19 13.07 26.78
N TYR A 224 3.13 12.91 25.96
CA TYR A 224 3.05 11.98 24.83
C TYR A 224 3.81 12.45 23.58
N GLY A 225 4.55 11.53 22.94
CA GLY A 225 5.17 11.79 21.65
C GLY A 225 4.15 11.77 20.50
N GLY A 226 4.40 12.54 19.45
CA GLY A 226 3.54 12.61 18.26
C GLY A 226 3.63 11.36 17.40
N GLY A 227 2.54 11.01 16.70
CA GLY A 227 2.51 9.87 15.79
C GLY A 227 3.27 10.13 14.48
N GLY A 228 3.94 9.11 13.94
CA GLY A 228 4.63 9.18 12.64
C GLY A 228 3.66 9.10 11.46
N GLY A 229 3.94 9.83 10.37
CA GLY A 229 3.14 9.81 9.15
C GLY A 229 3.30 8.51 8.35
N GLY A 230 2.24 8.08 7.65
CA GLY A 230 2.24 6.91 6.77
C GLY A 230 2.98 7.15 5.45
N GLY A 231 3.61 6.11 4.91
CA GLY A 231 4.20 6.11 3.57
C GLY A 231 3.15 6.15 2.46
N GLY A 232 3.54 6.48 1.23
CA GLY A 232 2.60 6.57 0.10
C GLY A 232 3.26 7.08 -1.17
N TYR A 233 2.48 7.45 -2.18
CA TYR A 233 2.97 8.19 -3.33
C TYR A 233 3.62 9.49 -2.85
N TYR A 234 2.88 10.25 -2.05
CA TYR A 234 3.44 11.16 -1.05
C TYR A 234 3.01 10.72 0.36
N GLY A 235 3.94 10.76 1.30
CA GLY A 235 3.65 10.39 2.69
C GLY A 235 2.88 11.45 3.45
N GLY A 236 2.22 11.04 4.53
CA GLY A 236 1.58 11.95 5.49
C GLY A 236 2.60 12.64 6.40
N GLY A 237 2.19 13.73 7.03
CA GLY A 237 3.01 14.44 8.02
C GLY A 237 3.02 13.74 9.37
N GLY A 238 4.05 14.00 10.19
CA GLY A 238 4.06 13.62 11.59
C GLY A 238 3.20 14.56 12.44
N GLY A 239 2.59 14.03 13.50
CA GLY A 239 1.84 14.84 14.48
C GLY A 239 2.76 15.49 15.53
N ASN A 240 2.28 16.53 16.21
CA ASN A 240 3.06 17.21 17.24
C ASN A 240 3.26 16.32 18.49
N GLY A 241 4.40 16.46 19.16
CA GLY A 241 4.55 16.03 20.55
C GLY A 241 3.89 17.02 21.50
N ALA A 242 3.51 16.57 22.69
CA ALA A 242 2.88 17.45 23.69
C ALA A 242 3.89 18.49 24.24
N ASP A 243 3.50 19.77 24.24
CA ASP A 243 4.23 20.89 24.86
C ASP A 243 3.66 21.24 26.25
N LEU A 244 4.41 22.00 27.07
CA LEU A 244 3.96 22.47 28.40
C LEU A 244 2.70 23.35 28.30
N GLY A 245 1.53 22.73 28.49
CA GLY A 245 0.21 23.37 28.50
C GLY A 245 -0.91 22.33 28.51
N PRO A 246 -2.19 22.73 28.49
CA PRO A 246 -3.32 21.78 28.41
C PRO A 246 -3.48 21.12 27.03
N LEU A 247 -2.50 21.27 26.14
CA LEU A 247 -2.59 20.87 24.74
C LEU A 247 -2.05 19.44 24.58
N GLY A 248 -2.82 18.58 23.93
CA GLY A 248 -2.45 17.18 23.71
C GLY A 248 -1.41 16.99 22.61
N ALA A 249 -1.05 15.73 22.36
CA ALA A 249 -0.27 15.32 21.19
C ALA A 249 -1.16 15.15 19.95
N GLY A 250 -0.52 15.09 18.79
CA GLY A 250 -1.15 14.82 17.50
C GLY A 250 -0.68 13.48 16.94
N ALA A 251 -1.60 12.74 16.33
CA ALA A 251 -1.25 11.54 15.56
C ALA A 251 -0.76 11.90 14.14
N GLY A 252 -0.10 10.93 13.50
CA GLY A 252 0.41 11.10 12.14
C GLY A 252 -0.68 10.99 11.08
N GLY A 253 -0.52 11.67 9.95
CA GLY A 253 -1.40 11.54 8.79
C GLY A 253 -1.03 10.34 7.91
N GLY A 254 -2.00 9.79 7.18
CA GLY A 254 -1.77 8.72 6.20
C GLY A 254 -1.17 9.24 4.88
N GLY A 255 -0.54 8.34 4.11
CA GLY A 255 -0.05 8.67 2.77
C GLY A 255 -1.15 8.68 1.71
N SER A 256 -0.83 9.16 0.50
CA SER A 256 -1.68 9.03 -0.70
C SER A 256 -1.37 7.76 -1.49
N SER A 257 -2.38 7.13 -2.07
CA SER A 257 -2.21 6.00 -3.00
C SER A 257 -2.03 6.51 -4.43
N TYR A 258 -1.57 5.66 -5.34
CA TYR A 258 -1.36 6.05 -6.74
C TYR A 258 -1.66 4.90 -7.69
N THR A 259 -2.33 5.25 -8.79
CA THR A 259 -2.45 4.46 -10.02
C THR A 259 -2.43 5.42 -11.22
N PRO A 260 -1.94 4.98 -12.39
CA PRO A 260 -2.19 5.66 -13.65
C PRO A 260 -3.68 5.95 -13.84
N GLY A 261 -4.05 7.23 -13.95
CA GLY A 261 -5.44 7.67 -14.13
C GLY A 261 -6.27 7.79 -12.84
N GLY A 262 -5.72 7.45 -11.66
CA GLY A 262 -6.33 7.73 -10.35
C GLY A 262 -7.56 6.89 -10.00
N SER A 263 -7.79 5.76 -10.67
CA SER A 263 -8.88 4.82 -10.39
C SER A 263 -8.41 3.64 -9.53
N GLY A 264 -9.35 2.85 -9.00
CA GLY A 264 -9.02 1.64 -8.22
C GLY A 264 -8.40 1.93 -6.85
N LEU A 265 -8.64 3.11 -6.28
CA LEU A 265 -8.09 3.52 -4.98
C LEU A 265 -9.15 3.40 -3.88
N THR A 266 -8.86 2.62 -2.82
CA THR A 266 -9.77 2.41 -1.68
C THR A 266 -9.05 2.75 -0.36
N PRO A 267 -9.46 3.83 0.34
CA PRO A 267 -8.82 4.24 1.60
C PRO A 267 -9.08 3.27 2.77
N GLY A 268 -8.10 3.12 3.66
CA GLY A 268 -8.29 2.58 5.01
C GLY A 268 -8.90 1.18 5.12
N VAL A 269 -8.39 0.21 4.38
CA VAL A 269 -8.92 -1.17 4.34
C VAL A 269 -7.98 -2.24 4.91
N ARG A 270 -6.67 -1.99 4.99
CA ARG A 270 -5.68 -3.00 5.39
C ARG A 270 -5.21 -2.79 6.83
N SER A 271 -5.38 -3.82 7.65
CA SER A 271 -4.75 -3.99 8.96
C SER A 271 -3.56 -4.95 8.84
N GLY A 272 -2.58 -4.80 9.73
CA GLY A 272 -1.32 -5.53 9.74
C GLY A 272 -0.31 -4.99 8.74
N ASP A 273 0.63 -5.86 8.37
CA ASP A 273 1.52 -5.61 7.26
C ASP A 273 0.73 -5.49 5.94
N GLY A 274 1.35 -4.84 4.96
CA GLY A 274 0.82 -4.74 3.62
C GLY A 274 0.82 -6.09 2.89
N GLU A 275 0.27 -6.08 1.69
CA GLU A 275 0.23 -7.22 0.79
C GLU A 275 0.29 -6.72 -0.66
N VAL A 276 0.92 -7.48 -1.55
CA VAL A 276 0.80 -7.25 -2.99
C VAL A 276 0.35 -8.52 -3.68
N MET A 277 -0.73 -8.44 -4.44
CA MET A 277 -1.24 -9.55 -5.24
C MET A 277 -1.12 -9.22 -6.72
N ILE A 278 -0.52 -10.13 -7.48
CA ILE A 278 -0.41 -10.04 -8.94
C ILE A 278 -1.18 -11.21 -9.54
N THR A 279 -2.12 -10.93 -10.45
CA THR A 279 -2.83 -11.94 -11.23
C THR A 279 -2.64 -11.69 -12.72
N TRP A 280 -2.66 -12.76 -13.50
CA TRP A 280 -2.46 -12.69 -14.95
C TRP A 280 -3.21 -13.80 -15.66
N THR A 281 -3.41 -13.59 -16.95
CA THR A 281 -3.92 -14.58 -17.89
C THR A 281 -2.80 -14.90 -18.87
N ILE A 282 -2.67 -16.18 -19.23
CA ILE A 282 -1.74 -16.64 -20.25
C ILE A 282 -2.44 -16.52 -21.60
N GLU A 283 -1.90 -15.65 -22.45
CA GLU A 283 -2.38 -15.35 -23.79
C GLU A 283 -1.35 -15.83 -24.83
N PRO A 284 -1.57 -17.01 -25.45
CA PRO A 284 -0.64 -17.55 -26.43
C PRO A 284 -0.42 -16.57 -27.59
N GLY A 285 0.84 -16.22 -27.85
CA GLY A 285 1.20 -15.30 -28.94
C GLY A 285 1.37 -13.84 -28.51
N CYS A 286 1.41 -13.55 -27.21
CA CYS A 286 1.92 -12.26 -26.77
C CYS A 286 3.41 -12.11 -27.13
N ASP A 287 3.69 -11.13 -27.99
CA ASP A 287 4.95 -10.96 -28.70
C ASP A 287 6.11 -10.69 -27.71
N THR A 288 7.13 -11.55 -27.76
CA THR A 288 8.34 -11.48 -26.93
C THR A 288 9.34 -10.42 -27.42
N THR A 289 9.07 -9.74 -28.54
CA THR A 289 9.97 -8.77 -29.15
C THR A 289 9.63 -7.30 -28.84
N ALA A 290 8.50 -7.04 -28.17
CA ALA A 290 8.15 -5.69 -27.76
C ALA A 290 9.07 -5.21 -26.62
N PRO A 291 9.71 -4.02 -26.75
CA PRO A 291 10.54 -3.47 -25.67
C PRO A 291 9.69 -3.21 -24.42
N ALA A 292 10.29 -3.43 -23.24
CA ALA A 292 9.65 -3.16 -21.96
C ALA A 292 9.03 -1.74 -21.95
N PRO A 293 7.82 -1.57 -21.39
CA PRO A 293 7.19 -0.25 -21.29
C PRO A 293 8.12 0.75 -20.61
N ALA A 294 8.17 1.97 -21.14
CA ALA A 294 8.90 3.05 -20.47
C ALA A 294 8.28 3.30 -19.08
N PRO A 295 9.10 3.57 -18.04
CA PRO A 295 8.59 3.90 -16.72
C PRO A 295 7.66 5.13 -16.79
N PRO A 296 6.67 5.24 -15.89
CA PRO A 296 5.78 6.40 -15.83
C PRO A 296 6.60 7.68 -15.64
N ALA A 297 6.12 8.80 -16.20
CA ALA A 297 6.80 10.08 -16.07
C ALA A 297 6.85 10.52 -14.60
N SER A 298 8.05 10.85 -14.12
CA SER A 298 8.28 11.42 -12.79
C SER A 298 7.41 12.68 -12.58
N PRO A 299 6.74 12.86 -11.42
CA PRO A 299 6.07 14.12 -11.14
C PRO A 299 7.13 15.23 -11.11
N ALA A 300 6.92 16.29 -11.90
CA ALA A 300 7.80 17.43 -11.90
C ALA A 300 7.84 18.03 -10.49
N ALA A 301 9.04 18.10 -9.89
CA ALA A 301 9.24 18.88 -8.67
C ALA A 301 8.76 20.31 -8.96
N ALA A 302 7.83 20.83 -8.15
CA ALA A 302 7.43 22.22 -8.27
C ALA A 302 8.68 23.09 -8.04
N GLU A 303 9.21 23.70 -9.10
CA GLU A 303 10.32 24.63 -8.95
C GLU A 303 9.90 25.76 -8.00
N PRO A 304 10.78 26.19 -7.06
CA PRO A 304 10.48 27.29 -6.19
C PRO A 304 10.24 28.54 -7.05
N ARG A 305 8.99 29.00 -7.08
CA ARG A 305 8.63 30.28 -7.69
C ARG A 305 9.25 31.37 -6.84
N PHE A 306 10.44 31.84 -7.22
CA PHE A 306 11.01 33.07 -6.68
C PHE A 306 10.12 34.23 -7.11
N THR A 307 9.24 34.69 -6.22
CA THR A 307 8.67 36.04 -6.32
C THR A 307 9.72 37.00 -5.80
N GLY A 308 10.33 37.75 -6.72
CA GLY A 308 11.24 38.85 -6.40
C GLY A 308 10.55 40.04 -5.76
#